data_AF-A0A7R7HCS0-F1
#
_entry.id   AF-A0A7R7HCS0-F1
#
_cell.length_a   1.000
_cell.length_b   1.000
_cell.length_c   1.000
_cell.angle_alpha   90.00
_cell.angle_beta   90.00
_cell.angle_gamma   90.00
#
_symmetry.space_group_name_H-M   'P 1'
#
loop_
_entity.id
_entity.type
_entity.pdbx_description
1 polymer ?
#
loop_
_entity_poly.entity_id
_entity_poly.type
_entity_poly.pdbx_seq_one_letter_code
_entity_poly.pdbx_strand_id
1 'polypeptide(L)'
;MNDQARQLEVGRISQAELHNRLVGEIVARIVKPVIGEGGAYTDVMVLTESVLVGVALACIKLGGDEKVLDVMVDAAKKRLAEIRLKDVQTKGET
;
A
#
# COMPACT_ATOMS: atom_id res chain seq x y z
N MET A 1 -11.53 -36.69 13.93
CA MET A 1 -11.01 -35.46 13.28
C MET A 1 -9.54 -35.36 13.64
N ASN A 2 -8.65 -35.53 12.67
CA ASN A 2 -7.22 -35.79 12.89
C ASN A 2 -6.46 -34.46 13.15
N ASP A 3 -5.67 -34.38 14.21
CA ASP A 3 -4.90 -33.18 14.60
C ASP A 3 -3.93 -32.67 13.51
N GLN A 4 -3.59 -33.51 12.52
CA GLN A 4 -2.82 -33.13 11.35
C GLN A 4 -3.53 -32.12 10.43
N ALA A 5 -4.87 -32.15 10.34
CA ALA A 5 -5.61 -31.14 9.57
C ALA A 5 -5.64 -29.78 10.28
N ARG A 6 -5.60 -29.79 11.61
CA ARG A 6 -5.59 -28.59 12.45
C ARG A 6 -4.24 -27.87 12.44
N GLN A 7 -3.14 -28.60 12.25
CA GLN A 7 -1.79 -28.00 12.14
C GLN A 7 -1.51 -27.35 10.78
N LEU A 8 -2.22 -27.75 9.71
CA LEU A 8 -2.05 -27.15 8.38
C LEU A 8 -2.79 -25.80 8.21
N GLU A 9 -3.76 -25.49 9.07
CA GLU A 9 -4.45 -24.20 9.13
C GLU A 9 -3.71 -23.13 9.95
N VAL A 10 -2.69 -23.51 10.74
CA VAL A 10 -2.00 -22.63 11.71
C VAL A 10 -0.95 -21.69 11.07
N GLY A 11 -0.74 -21.73 9.75
CA GLY A 11 0.42 -21.07 9.13
C GLY A 11 0.15 -20.02 8.04
N ARG A 12 -1.10 -19.73 7.67
CA ARG A 12 -1.36 -18.77 6.58
C ARG A 12 -1.66 -17.38 7.13
N ILE A 13 -0.63 -16.53 7.14
CA ILE A 13 -0.78 -15.08 7.32
C ILE A 13 -1.75 -14.60 6.22
N SER A 14 -2.78 -13.86 6.59
CA SER A 14 -3.67 -13.27 5.59
C SER A 14 -2.89 -12.25 4.73
N GLN A 15 -3.30 -12.06 3.48
CA GLN A 15 -2.68 -11.03 2.63
C GLN A 15 -2.77 -9.64 3.26
N ALA A 16 -3.84 -9.37 4.02
CA ALA A 16 -4.02 -8.13 4.76
C ALA A 16 -3.01 -7.96 5.91
N GLU A 17 -2.75 -9.00 6.70
CA GLU A 17 -1.74 -8.97 7.76
C GLU A 17 -0.33 -8.84 7.21
N LEU A 18 -0.02 -9.57 6.14
CA LEU A 18 1.27 -9.46 5.47
C LEU A 18 1.47 -8.04 4.94
N HIS A 19 0.45 -7.48 4.27
CA HIS A 19 0.44 -6.09 3.81
C HIS A 19 0.70 -5.12 4.95
N ASN A 20 -0.09 -5.18 6.03
CA ASN A 20 0.02 -4.24 7.14
C ASN A 20 1.40 -4.29 7.81
N ARG A 21 1.98 -5.49 7.92
CA ARG A 21 3.34 -5.68 8.45
C ARG A 21 4.40 -5.05 7.54
N LEU A 22 4.31 -5.27 6.23
CA LEU A 22 5.35 -4.85 5.29
C LEU A 22 5.29 -3.36 4.93
N VAL A 23 4.09 -2.77 4.88
CA VAL A 23 3.90 -1.38 4.42
C VAL A 23 4.74 -0.39 5.22
N GLY A 24 4.73 -0.48 6.56
CA GLY A 24 5.48 0.46 7.40
C GLY A 24 7.00 0.39 7.13
N GLU A 25 7.54 -0.81 6.99
CA GLU A 25 8.96 -1.02 6.70
C GLU A 25 9.34 -0.53 5.31
N ILE A 26 8.51 -0.82 4.30
CA ILE A 26 8.74 -0.38 2.92
C ILE A 26 8.71 1.14 2.83
N VAL A 27 7.68 1.77 3.41
CA VAL A 27 7.57 3.24 3.45
C VAL A 27 8.79 3.85 4.15
N ALA A 28 9.21 3.31 5.28
CA ALA A 28 10.40 3.80 5.98
C ALA A 28 11.68 3.67 5.13
N ARG A 29 11.84 2.58 4.38
CA ARG A 29 13.00 2.37 3.48
C ARG A 29 13.00 3.31 2.28
N ILE A 30 11.85 3.82 1.85
CA ILE A 30 11.76 4.82 0.78
C ILE A 30 12.03 6.22 1.33
N VAL A 31 11.40 6.58 2.45
CA VAL A 31 11.42 7.95 2.98
C VAL A 31 12.73 8.29 3.69
N LYS A 32 13.21 7.41 4.58
CA LYS A 32 14.34 7.74 5.48
C LYS A 32 15.63 8.07 4.75
N PRO A 33 16.05 7.35 3.70
CA PRO A 33 17.28 7.68 2.98
C PRO A 33 17.22 9.07 2.34
N VAL A 34 16.10 9.42 1.70
CA VAL A 34 15.95 10.72 1.03
C VAL A 34 16.03 11.87 2.02
N ILE A 35 15.29 11.78 3.13
CA ILE A 35 15.31 12.82 4.17
C ILE A 35 16.67 12.85 4.90
N GLY A 36 17.27 11.68 5.14
CA GLY A 36 18.57 11.55 5.83
C GLY A 36 19.72 12.21 5.06
N GLU A 37 19.66 12.22 3.72
CA GLU A 37 20.61 12.90 2.83
C GLU A 37 20.27 14.38 2.58
N GLY A 38 19.31 14.94 3.32
CA GLY A 38 18.91 16.35 3.21
C GLY A 38 17.92 16.66 2.09
N GLY A 39 17.34 15.64 1.46
CA GLY A 39 16.30 15.80 0.44
C GLY A 39 14.99 16.36 1.01
N ALA A 40 14.23 17.02 0.15
CA ALA A 40 12.92 17.57 0.47
C ALA A 40 11.81 16.51 0.33
N TYR A 41 10.64 16.81 0.88
CA TYR A 41 9.45 15.96 0.69
C TYR A 41 9.06 15.81 -0.78
N THR A 42 9.37 16.79 -1.64
CA THR A 42 9.18 16.69 -3.09
C THR A 42 10.03 15.58 -3.70
N ASP A 43 11.26 15.38 -3.21
CA ASP A 43 12.17 14.32 -3.69
C ASP A 43 11.64 12.95 -3.28
N VAL A 44 11.05 12.84 -2.08
CA VAL A 44 10.35 11.63 -1.61
C VAL A 44 9.16 11.30 -2.52
N MET A 45 8.42 12.30 -2.98
CA MET A 45 7.28 12.10 -3.89
C MET A 45 7.75 11.55 -5.24
N VAL A 46 8.80 12.14 -5.83
CA VAL A 46 9.39 11.67 -7.11
C VAL A 46 9.92 10.25 -6.99
N LEU A 47 10.59 9.92 -5.87
CA LEU A 47 11.05 8.56 -5.63
C LEU A 47 9.87 7.57 -5.50
N THR A 48 8.82 7.98 -4.79
CA THR A 48 7.63 7.15 -4.60
C THR A 48 6.91 6.90 -5.93
N GLU A 49 6.81 7.92 -6.79
CA GLU A 49 6.30 7.78 -8.16
C GLU A 49 7.11 6.75 -8.96
N SER A 50 8.44 6.85 -8.90
CA SER A 50 9.34 5.92 -9.61
C SER A 50 9.14 4.47 -9.14
N VAL A 51 8.98 4.25 -7.82
CA VAL A 51 8.68 2.93 -7.25
C VAL A 51 7.32 2.42 -7.73
N LEU A 52 6.29 3.25 -7.73
CA LEU A 52 4.95 2.89 -8.20
C LEU A 52 4.98 2.42 -9.66
N VAL A 53 5.67 3.16 -10.53
CA VAL A 53 5.85 2.82 -11.95
C VAL A 53 6.60 1.49 -12.09
N GLY A 54 7.69 1.30 -11.33
CA GLY A 54 8.45 0.05 -11.35
C GLY A 54 7.62 -1.17 -10.93
N VAL A 55 6.79 -1.04 -9.90
CA VAL A 55 5.87 -2.10 -9.45
C VAL A 55 4.82 -2.39 -10.51
N ALA A 56 4.19 -1.37 -11.09
CA ALA A 56 3.20 -1.53 -12.15
C ALA A 56 3.79 -2.27 -13.36
N LEU A 57 4.99 -1.88 -13.80
CA LEU A 57 5.71 -2.53 -14.90
C LEU A 57 6.03 -4.00 -14.58
N ALA A 58 6.43 -4.32 -13.34
CA ALA A 58 6.66 -5.70 -12.92
C ALA A 58 5.38 -6.53 -12.99
N CYS A 59 4.24 -5.98 -12.56
CA CYS A 59 2.94 -6.65 -12.65
C CYS A 59 2.46 -6.85 -14.10
N ILE A 60 2.65 -5.85 -14.96
CA ILE A 60 2.30 -5.95 -16.39
C ILE A 60 3.15 -7.02 -17.09
N LYS A 61 4.48 -7.04 -16.84
CA LYS A 61 5.39 -8.05 -17.39
C LYS A 61 5.06 -9.49 -16.94
N LEU A 62 4.37 -9.65 -15.81
CA LEU A 62 3.88 -10.93 -15.31
C LEU A 62 2.50 -11.31 -15.85
N GLY A 63 1.99 -10.61 -16.86
CA GLY A 63 0.71 -10.90 -17.53
C GLY A 63 -0.47 -10.02 -17.08
N GLY A 64 -0.22 -8.90 -16.38
CA GLY A 64 -1.25 -7.93 -16.01
C GLY A 64 -1.64 -7.01 -17.18
N ASP A 65 -2.94 -6.69 -17.27
CA ASP A 65 -3.51 -5.71 -18.22
C ASP A 65 -3.16 -4.26 -17.76
N GLU A 66 -3.08 -3.31 -18.70
CA GLU A 66 -2.84 -1.87 -18.42
C GLU A 66 -3.85 -1.30 -17.42
N LYS A 67 -5.06 -1.90 -17.34
CA LYS A 67 -6.11 -1.58 -16.36
C LYS A 67 -5.67 -1.71 -14.89
N VAL A 68 -4.56 -2.40 -14.61
CA VAL A 68 -4.00 -2.54 -13.25
C VAL A 68 -3.59 -1.18 -12.68
N LEU A 69 -3.09 -0.27 -13.52
CA LEU A 69 -2.69 1.07 -13.08
C LEU A 69 -3.90 1.88 -12.59
N ASP A 70 -4.99 1.90 -13.36
CA ASP A 70 -6.21 2.62 -12.99
C ASP A 70 -6.79 2.10 -11.69
N VAL A 71 -6.92 0.78 -11.56
CA VAL A 71 -7.42 0.12 -10.33
C VAL A 71 -6.53 0.47 -9.13
N MET A 72 -5.22 0.49 -9.32
CA MET A 72 -4.27 0.82 -8.25
C MET A 72 -4.42 2.29 -7.80
N VAL A 73 -4.52 3.22 -8.76
CA VAL A 73 -4.67 4.65 -8.49
C VAL A 73 -6.01 4.95 -7.82
N ASP A 74 -7.10 4.35 -8.29
CA ASP A 74 -8.43 4.53 -7.70
C ASP A 74 -8.49 4.00 -6.26
N ALA A 75 -7.92 2.81 -6.02
CA ALA A 75 -7.82 2.26 -4.68
C ALA A 75 -6.98 3.15 -3.75
N ALA A 76 -5.88 3.72 -4.24
CA ALA A 76 -5.05 4.65 -3.48
C ALA A 76 -5.79 5.95 -3.14
N LYS A 77 -6.48 6.56 -4.12
CA LYS A 77 -7.31 7.76 -3.92
C LYS A 77 -8.40 7.51 -2.88
N LYS A 78 -9.10 6.38 -2.98
CA LYS A 78 -10.15 6.01 -2.01
C LYS A 78 -9.59 5.90 -0.60
N ARG A 79 -8.49 5.17 -0.40
CA ARG A 79 -7.83 5.04 0.92
C ARG A 79 -7.35 6.38 1.46
N LEU A 80 -6.79 7.24 0.60
CA LEU A 80 -6.39 8.59 1.01
C LEU A 80 -7.58 9.43 1.44
N ALA A 81 -8.70 9.37 0.72
CA ALA A 81 -9.94 10.05 1.10
C ALA A 81 -10.45 9.54 2.45
N GLU A 82 -10.51 8.22 2.66
CA GLU A 82 -10.91 7.61 3.94
C GLU A 82 -10.00 8.04 5.09
N ILE A 83 -8.67 8.07 4.88
CA ILE A 83 -7.70 8.50 5.89
C ILE A 83 -7.84 9.99 6.19
N ARG A 84 -8.10 10.82 5.18
CA ARG A 84 -8.25 12.27 5.32
C ARG A 84 -9.58 12.68 5.93
N LEU A 85 -10.64 11.92 5.70
CA LEU A 85 -12.01 12.24 6.11
C LEU A 85 -12.42 11.65 7.47
N LYS A 86 -11.52 10.93 8.16
CA LYS A 86 -11.77 10.10 9.36
C LYS A 86 -12.79 10.64 10.38
N ASP A 87 -12.88 11.95 10.62
CA ASP A 87 -13.73 12.55 11.68
C ASP A 87 -14.67 13.68 11.24
N VAL A 88 -15.02 13.82 9.95
CA VAL A 88 -16.04 14.82 9.58
C VAL A 88 -17.43 14.28 9.90
N GLN A 89 -17.92 14.54 11.13
CA GLN A 89 -19.35 14.43 11.43
C GLN A 89 -20.08 15.51 10.64
N THR A 90 -20.74 15.15 9.54
CA THR A 90 -21.70 16.02 8.87
C THR A 90 -22.97 16.11 9.73
N LYS A 91 -22.92 16.83 10.85
CA LYS A 91 -24.12 17.37 11.49
C LYS A 91 -24.51 18.65 10.75
N GLY A 92 -25.16 18.47 9.61
CA GLY A 92 -26.08 19.50 9.13
C GLY A 92 -27.31 19.44 10.03
N GLU A 93 -27.31 20.17 11.13
CA GLU A 93 -28.56 20.52 11.82
C GLU A 93 -29.17 21.68 11.02
N THR A 94 -30.15 21.35 10.19
CA THR A 94 -31.17 22.31 9.70
C THR A 94 -32.14 22.67 10.82
#